data_AF-A0A3A1WMF7-F1
#
_entry.id   AF-A0A3A1WMF7-F1
#
_cell.length_a   1.000
_cell.length_b   1.000
_cell.length_c   1.000
_cell.angle_alpha   90.00
_cell.angle_beta   90.00
_cell.angle_gamma   90.00
#
_symmetry.space_group_name_H-M   'P 1'
#
loop_
_entity.id
_entity.type
_entity.pdbx_description
1 polymer ?
#
loop_
_entity_poly.entity_id
_entity_poly.type
_entity_poly.pdbx_seq_one_letter_code
_entity_poly.pdbx_strand_id
1 'polypeptide(L)'
;MRWAERAQAAGLDRATTALLTLSLVLAFLHHADHVLRVDHSGWPFRPMVTTFTYSLLAYPMVLFALFGARRLYWLRWALLAIATGVTIYAHTALESPRMQFAMWAENRSLDPHAAGVHNLPGVRSPILGTLAVVIGMALNLTAIAATLAMARRGLALGRGA
;
A
#
# COMPACT_ATOMS: atom_id res chain seq x y z
N MET A 1 -10.97 -20.96 11.40
CA MET A 1 -11.54 -21.54 10.17
C MET A 1 -12.68 -20.67 9.60
N ARG A 2 -12.47 -19.37 9.30
CA ARG A 2 -13.55 -18.44 8.85
C ARG A 2 -13.17 -17.36 7.83
N TRP A 3 -11.87 -17.08 7.62
CA TRP A 3 -11.41 -16.03 6.69
C TRP A 3 -11.27 -16.52 5.25
N ALA A 4 -10.60 -17.66 5.06
CA ALA A 4 -10.38 -18.23 3.72
C ALA A 4 -11.71 -18.66 3.04
N GLU A 5 -12.66 -19.17 3.82
CA GLU A 5 -13.97 -19.59 3.31
C GLU A 5 -14.80 -18.41 2.79
N ARG A 6 -14.79 -17.27 3.51
CA ARG A 6 -15.49 -16.05 3.07
C ARG A 6 -14.89 -15.49 1.79
N ALA A 7 -13.55 -15.47 1.68
CA ALA A 7 -12.87 -15.04 0.47
C ALA A 7 -13.16 -15.97 -0.73
N GLN A 8 -13.20 -17.29 -0.50
CA GLN A 8 -13.60 -18.27 -1.51
C GLN A 8 -15.05 -18.10 -1.97
N ALA A 9 -15.99 -17.90 -1.03
CA ALA A 9 -17.37 -17.57 -1.35
C ALA A 9 -17.49 -16.26 -2.16
N ALA A 10 -16.59 -15.31 -1.92
CA ALA A 10 -16.48 -14.08 -2.70
C ALA A 10 -15.82 -14.26 -4.09
N GLY A 11 -15.42 -15.48 -4.46
CA GLY A 11 -14.84 -15.83 -5.76
C GLY A 11 -13.32 -15.73 -5.86
N LEU A 12 -12.62 -15.48 -4.76
CA LEU A 12 -11.17 -15.44 -4.72
C LEU A 12 -10.58 -16.85 -4.53
N ASP A 13 -9.40 -17.10 -5.08
CA ASP A 13 -8.64 -18.31 -4.75
C ASP A 13 -7.70 -18.07 -3.54
N ARG A 14 -7.07 -19.14 -3.04
CA ARG A 14 -6.19 -19.07 -1.86
C ARG A 14 -5.00 -18.13 -2.09
N ALA A 15 -4.40 -18.16 -3.28
CA ALA A 15 -3.25 -17.33 -3.62
C ALA A 15 -3.61 -15.84 -3.63
N THR A 16 -4.71 -15.47 -4.28
CA THR A 16 -5.22 -14.09 -4.31
C THR A 16 -5.56 -13.60 -2.90
N THR A 17 -6.18 -14.46 -2.09
CA THR A 17 -6.50 -14.15 -0.69
C THR A 17 -5.22 -13.90 0.14
N ALA A 18 -4.20 -14.74 -0.03
CA ALA A 18 -2.92 -14.58 0.66
C ALA A 18 -2.20 -13.29 0.24
N LEU A 19 -2.17 -12.98 -1.06
CA LEU A 19 -1.56 -11.74 -1.58
C LEU A 19 -2.26 -10.50 -1.04
N LEU A 20 -3.60 -10.45 -1.07
CA LEU A 20 -4.36 -9.32 -0.51
C LEU A 20 -4.14 -9.17 1.01
N THR A 21 -4.07 -10.28 1.74
CA THR A 21 -3.79 -10.26 3.18
C THR A 21 -2.38 -9.74 3.46
N LEU A 22 -1.39 -10.21 2.68
CA LEU A 22 -0.01 -9.74 2.79
C LEU A 22 0.10 -8.24 2.44
N SER A 23 -0.60 -7.77 1.40
CA SER A 23 -0.70 -6.35 1.07
C SER A 23 -1.24 -5.52 2.23
N LEU A 24 -2.25 -6.00 2.98
CA LEU A 24 -2.75 -5.27 4.17
C LEU A 24 -1.70 -5.16 5.27
N VAL A 25 -0.97 -6.24 5.55
CA VAL A 25 0.09 -6.24 6.56
C VAL A 25 1.22 -5.30 6.16
N LEU A 26 1.67 -5.38 4.91
CA LEU A 26 2.73 -4.50 4.39
C LEU A 26 2.26 -3.04 4.32
N ALA A 27 1.01 -2.78 3.95
CA ALA A 27 0.43 -1.44 3.95
C ALA A 27 0.42 -0.85 5.36
N PHE A 28 0.06 -1.65 6.37
CA PHE A 28 0.12 -1.23 7.78
C PHE A 28 1.54 -0.87 8.21
N LEU A 29 2.51 -1.74 7.95
CA LEU A 29 3.92 -1.48 8.31
C LEU A 29 4.47 -0.25 7.58
N HIS A 30 4.16 -0.10 6.29
CA HIS A 30 4.59 1.03 5.49
C HIS A 30 3.93 2.34 5.95
N HIS A 31 2.65 2.30 6.31
CA HIS A 31 1.95 3.47 6.82
C HIS A 31 2.50 3.91 8.19
N ALA A 32 2.86 2.96 9.06
CA ALA A 32 3.57 3.26 10.31
C ALA A 32 4.94 3.90 10.04
N ASP A 33 5.68 3.42 9.04
CA ASP A 33 6.92 4.05 8.57
C ASP A 33 6.71 5.51 8.14
N HIS A 34 5.68 5.82 7.32
CA HIS A 34 5.38 7.21 6.97
C HIS A 34 5.10 8.08 8.20
N VAL A 35 4.27 7.60 9.13
CA VAL A 35 3.95 8.31 10.37
C VAL A 35 5.23 8.65 11.14
N LEU A 36 6.17 7.71 11.25
CA LEU A 36 7.42 7.93 11.98
C LEU A 36 8.40 8.84 11.23
N ARG A 37 8.42 8.76 9.89
CA ARG A 37 9.26 9.61 9.06
C ARG A 37 8.74 11.04 8.99
N VAL A 38 7.42 11.28 9.06
CA VAL A 38 6.71 12.57 8.91
C VAL A 38 6.94 13.28 7.57
N ASP A 39 8.03 12.99 6.90
CA ASP A 39 8.31 13.40 5.54
C ASP A 39 7.17 12.94 4.62
N HIS A 40 6.68 13.86 3.78
CA HIS A 40 5.49 13.71 2.93
C HIS A 40 4.17 13.34 3.66
N SER A 41 4.19 13.15 4.97
CA SER A 41 3.00 12.91 5.78
C SER A 41 2.28 14.22 6.01
N GLY A 42 1.14 14.39 5.34
CA GLY A 42 0.26 15.54 5.50
C GLY A 42 -0.42 15.54 6.88
N TRP A 43 -1.63 16.07 6.93
CA TRP A 43 -2.42 16.11 8.16
C TRP A 43 -2.61 14.69 8.74
N PRO A 44 -2.53 14.50 10.08
CA PRO A 44 -2.39 15.52 11.13
C PRO A 44 -0.94 15.92 11.48
N PHE A 45 0.07 15.36 10.81
CA PHE A 45 1.47 15.59 11.14
C PHE A 45 2.01 16.91 10.56
N ARG A 46 1.47 17.33 9.42
CA ARG A 46 1.73 18.64 8.78
C ARG A 46 0.40 19.34 8.46
N PRO A 47 0.32 20.68 8.49
CA PRO A 47 -0.92 21.43 8.22
C PRO A 47 -1.23 21.51 6.71
N MET A 48 -1.14 20.39 6.00
CA MET A 48 -1.40 20.27 4.56
C MET A 48 -1.97 18.90 4.25
N VAL A 49 -2.87 18.83 3.27
CA VAL A 49 -3.38 17.55 2.76
C VAL A 49 -2.42 17.03 1.71
N THR A 50 -1.95 15.79 1.88
CA THR A 50 -1.06 15.14 0.90
C THR A 50 -1.65 13.79 0.47
N THR A 51 -0.99 13.10 -0.45
CA THR A 51 -1.32 11.71 -0.81
C THR A 51 -1.35 10.79 0.41
N PHE A 52 -0.52 11.04 1.42
CA PHE A 52 -0.57 10.33 2.70
C PHE A 52 -1.96 10.44 3.36
N THR A 53 -2.57 11.63 3.39
CA THR A 53 -3.89 11.86 4.02
C THR A 53 -4.97 10.98 3.38
N TYR A 54 -4.92 10.79 2.07
CA TYR A 54 -5.86 9.94 1.34
C TYR A 54 -5.48 8.45 1.36
N SER A 55 -4.24 8.10 1.71
CA SER A 55 -3.74 6.72 1.67
C SER A 55 -4.55 5.76 2.56
N LEU A 56 -5.22 6.28 3.60
CA LEU A 56 -6.13 5.48 4.44
C LEU A 56 -7.30 4.87 3.65
N LEU A 57 -7.66 5.42 2.48
CA LEU A 57 -8.67 4.83 1.59
C LEU A 57 -8.22 3.49 1.00
N ALA A 58 -6.91 3.19 0.96
CA ALA A 58 -6.42 1.91 0.49
C ALA A 58 -6.95 0.74 1.35
N TYR A 59 -7.08 0.91 2.66
CA TYR A 59 -7.57 -0.14 3.57
C TYR A 59 -9.01 -0.58 3.27
N PRO A 60 -10.03 0.30 3.24
CA PRO A 60 -11.38 -0.11 2.87
C PRO A 60 -11.46 -0.64 1.44
N MET A 61 -10.63 -0.16 0.50
CA MET A 61 -10.58 -0.71 -0.87
C MET A 61 -10.05 -2.15 -0.90
N VAL A 62 -8.96 -2.46 -0.19
CA VAL A 62 -8.41 -3.82 -0.11
C VAL A 62 -9.33 -4.74 0.70
N LEU A 63 -9.96 -4.24 1.78
CA LEU A 63 -10.97 -5.00 2.52
C LEU A 63 -12.20 -5.30 1.66
N PHE A 64 -12.65 -4.34 0.85
CA PHE A 64 -13.72 -4.56 -0.13
C PHE A 64 -13.28 -5.56 -1.21
N ALA A 65 -12.02 -5.50 -1.65
CA ALA A 65 -11.44 -6.49 -2.55
C ALA A 65 -11.45 -7.89 -1.93
N LEU A 66 -11.23 -8.05 -0.61
CA LEU A 66 -11.29 -9.34 0.08
C LEU A 66 -12.72 -9.85 0.34
N PHE A 67 -13.61 -9.00 0.83
CA PHE A 67 -14.91 -9.41 1.41
C PHE A 67 -16.14 -8.96 0.65
N GLY A 68 -15.98 -8.11 -0.37
CA GLY A 68 -17.11 -7.65 -1.18
C GLY A 68 -17.86 -8.81 -1.83
N ALA A 69 -19.15 -8.62 -2.10
CA ALA A 69 -19.98 -9.64 -2.70
C ALA A 69 -19.42 -10.13 -4.05
N ARG A 70 -19.60 -11.43 -4.35
CA ARG A 70 -19.14 -12.04 -5.61
C ARG A 70 -19.73 -11.33 -6.84
N ARG A 71 -20.99 -10.87 -6.79
CA ARG A 71 -21.63 -10.11 -7.89
C ARG A 71 -20.92 -8.80 -8.24
N LEU A 72 -20.13 -8.25 -7.32
CA LEU A 72 -19.38 -7.00 -7.48
C LEU A 72 -17.91 -7.27 -7.83
N TYR A 73 -17.56 -8.46 -8.32
CA TYR A 73 -16.19 -8.89 -8.55
C TYR A 73 -15.36 -7.87 -9.33
N TRP A 74 -15.87 -7.39 -10.47
CA TRP A 74 -15.14 -6.45 -11.32
C TRP A 74 -15.04 -5.05 -10.74
N LEU A 75 -16.03 -4.60 -9.97
CA LEU A 75 -15.94 -3.34 -9.22
C LEU A 75 -14.87 -3.43 -8.14
N ARG A 76 -14.84 -4.54 -7.38
CA ARG A 76 -13.80 -4.82 -6.38
C ARG A 76 -12.40 -4.81 -7.00
N TRP A 77 -12.26 -5.47 -8.15
CA TRP A 77 -11.01 -5.48 -8.91
C TRP A 77 -10.62 -4.08 -9.41
N ALA A 78 -11.55 -3.33 -9.99
CA ALA A 78 -11.28 -1.99 -10.51
C ALA A 78 -10.81 -1.02 -9.41
N LEU A 79 -11.46 -1.05 -8.24
CA LEU A 79 -11.04 -0.24 -7.09
C LEU A 79 -9.65 -0.65 -6.58
N LEU A 80 -9.35 -1.95 -6.53
CA LEU A 80 -8.02 -2.45 -6.19
C LEU A 80 -6.96 -2.00 -7.21
N ALA A 81 -7.27 -2.04 -8.50
CA ALA A 81 -6.38 -1.60 -9.57
C ALA A 81 -6.09 -0.09 -9.49
N ILE A 82 -7.12 0.73 -9.24
CA ILE A 82 -6.97 2.17 -9.02
C ILE A 82 -6.09 2.43 -7.80
N ALA A 83 -6.37 1.78 -6.67
CA ALA A 83 -5.58 1.92 -5.44
C ALA A 83 -4.11 1.55 -5.70
N THR A 84 -3.87 0.43 -6.38
CA THR A 84 -2.52 -0.02 -6.74
C THR A 84 -1.82 0.98 -7.65
N GLY A 85 -2.50 1.51 -8.68
CA GLY A 85 -1.94 2.51 -9.58
C GLY A 85 -1.56 3.81 -8.87
N VAL A 86 -2.44 4.31 -7.99
CA VAL A 86 -2.18 5.51 -7.18
C VAL A 86 -1.00 5.28 -6.22
N THR A 87 -0.93 4.12 -5.56
CA THR A 87 0.20 3.78 -4.68
C THR A 87 1.53 3.76 -5.45
N ILE A 88 1.56 3.12 -6.62
CA ILE A 88 2.78 3.07 -7.45
C ILE A 88 3.17 4.47 -7.90
N TYR A 89 2.22 5.28 -8.37
CA TYR A 89 2.47 6.66 -8.74
C TYR A 89 3.05 7.46 -7.57
N ALA A 90 2.46 7.36 -6.37
CA ALA A 90 2.98 8.02 -5.18
C ALA A 90 4.43 7.59 -4.87
N HIS A 91 4.74 6.30 -4.92
CA HIS A 91 6.07 5.76 -4.62
C HIS A 91 7.12 5.97 -5.72
N THR A 92 6.74 6.50 -6.88
CA THR A 92 7.66 6.74 -8.00
C THR A 92 7.81 8.21 -8.30
N ALA A 93 6.74 9.00 -8.18
CA ALA A 93 6.72 10.40 -8.55
C ALA A 93 6.73 11.36 -7.36
N LEU A 94 6.16 10.96 -6.22
CA LEU A 94 5.98 11.86 -5.07
C LEU A 94 6.94 11.55 -3.93
N GLU A 95 7.16 10.27 -3.65
CA GLU A 95 7.99 9.81 -2.53
C GLU A 95 8.82 8.60 -2.94
N SER A 96 9.90 8.90 -3.65
CA SER A 96 10.78 7.87 -4.22
C SER A 96 11.48 7.03 -3.14
N PRO A 97 11.94 5.80 -3.46
CA PRO A 97 12.72 4.98 -2.53
C PRO A 97 13.95 5.70 -1.96
N ARG A 98 14.57 6.58 -2.78
CA ARG A 98 15.71 7.40 -2.33
C ARG A 98 15.32 8.36 -1.22
N MET A 99 14.14 8.97 -1.32
CA MET A 99 13.63 9.89 -0.29
C MET A 99 13.30 9.13 0.99
N GLN A 100 12.65 7.96 0.88
CA GLN A 100 12.37 7.08 2.02
C GLN A 100 13.66 6.66 2.74
N PHE A 101 14.66 6.23 1.99
CA PHE A 101 15.96 5.83 2.53
C PHE A 101 16.66 6.99 3.24
N ALA A 102 16.79 8.15 2.58
CA ALA A 102 17.51 9.30 3.10
C ALA A 102 16.88 9.83 4.40
N MET A 103 15.55 9.78 4.51
CA MET A 103 14.85 10.24 5.71
C MET A 103 15.25 9.49 6.98
N TRP A 104 15.55 8.19 6.87
CA TRP A 104 16.09 7.41 7.99
C TRP A 104 17.60 7.44 8.06
N ALA A 105 18.29 7.29 6.93
CA ALA A 105 19.74 7.18 6.89
C ALA A 105 20.44 8.47 7.32
N GLU A 106 19.88 9.61 6.91
CA GLU A 106 20.47 10.93 7.09
C GLU A 106 19.69 11.77 8.10
N ASN A 107 18.49 11.30 8.51
CA ASN A 107 17.54 12.06 9.31
C ASN A 107 17.27 13.44 8.69
N ARG A 108 16.92 13.48 7.40
CA ARG A 108 16.52 14.71 6.71
C ARG A 108 15.64 14.40 5.50
N SER A 109 14.66 15.26 5.24
CA SER A 109 13.90 15.21 3.99
C SER A 109 14.77 15.62 2.81
N LEU A 110 14.53 14.98 1.67
CA LEU A 110 15.07 15.39 0.36
C LEU A 110 14.06 16.19 -0.47
N ASP A 111 12.84 16.41 0.03
CA ASP A 111 11.86 17.29 -0.60
C ASP A 111 12.29 18.76 -0.42
N PRO A 112 12.52 19.52 -1.50
CA PRO A 112 12.85 20.94 -1.41
C PRO A 112 11.83 21.76 -0.62
N HIS A 113 10.55 21.36 -0.61
CA HIS A 113 9.47 22.03 0.11
C HIS A 113 9.37 21.61 1.59
N ALA A 114 10.18 20.64 2.01
CA ALA A 114 10.26 20.15 3.38
C ALA A 114 11.71 20.20 3.92
N ALA A 115 12.53 21.12 3.37
CA ALA A 115 13.90 21.32 3.82
C ALA A 115 13.94 21.59 5.34
N GLY A 116 14.64 20.73 6.08
CA GLY A 116 14.75 20.80 7.55
C GLY A 116 13.77 19.91 8.33
N VAL A 117 12.90 19.15 7.65
CA VAL A 117 12.09 18.11 8.30
C VAL A 117 12.98 16.92 8.72
N HIS A 118 12.78 16.47 9.95
CA HIS A 118 13.45 15.34 10.59
C HIS A 118 12.43 14.26 10.98
N ASN A 119 12.87 13.02 11.13
CA ASN A 119 11.98 11.92 11.52
C ASN A 119 11.62 12.11 13.01
N LEU A 120 10.43 11.66 13.42
CA LEU A 120 9.93 11.88 14.78
C LEU A 120 10.92 11.44 15.87
N PRO A 121 11.58 10.27 15.75
CA PRO A 121 12.52 9.84 16.78
C PRO A 121 13.85 10.60 16.77
N GLY A 122 14.13 11.40 15.75
CA GLY A 122 15.40 12.12 15.60
C GLY A 122 16.60 11.20 15.33
N VAL A 123 16.39 9.99 14.81
CA VAL A 123 17.43 8.96 14.67
C VAL A 123 18.02 8.93 13.26
N ARG A 124 19.32 8.60 13.17
CA ARG A 124 20.02 8.30 11.91
C ARG A 124 20.34 6.82 11.85
N SER A 125 19.74 6.10 10.91
CA SER A 125 19.92 4.66 10.74
C SER A 125 19.73 4.22 9.29
N PRO A 126 20.83 3.86 8.57
CA PRO A 126 20.76 3.26 7.24
C PRO A 126 20.01 1.92 7.21
N ILE A 127 19.98 1.21 8.34
CA ILE A 127 19.21 -0.05 8.47
C ILE A 127 17.72 0.25 8.40
N LEU A 128 17.23 1.24 9.15
CA LEU A 128 15.83 1.66 9.08
C LEU A 128 15.47 2.18 7.68
N GLY A 129 16.39 2.90 7.03
CA GLY A 129 16.21 3.35 5.64
C GLY A 129 16.07 2.19 4.65
N THR A 130 16.92 1.16 4.79
CA THR A 130 16.82 -0.06 3.97
C THR A 130 15.50 -0.78 4.22
N LEU A 131 15.10 -0.94 5.48
CA LEU A 131 13.85 -1.60 5.83
C LEU A 131 12.63 -0.86 5.27
N ALA A 132 12.60 0.47 5.37
CA ALA A 132 11.51 1.29 4.81
C ALA A 132 11.37 1.05 3.30
N VAL A 133 12.47 1.09 2.55
CA VAL A 133 12.47 0.83 1.11
C VAL A 133 12.02 -0.60 0.80
N VAL A 134 12.55 -1.61 1.51
CA VAL A 134 12.18 -3.01 1.28
C VAL A 134 10.69 -3.24 1.53
N ILE A 135 10.15 -2.68 2.61
CA ILE A 135 8.72 -2.78 2.93
C ILE A 135 7.88 -2.08 1.85
N GLY A 136 8.25 -0.86 1.44
CA GLY A 136 7.54 -0.13 0.38
C GLY A 136 7.57 -0.86 -0.97
N MET A 137 8.72 -1.44 -1.35
CA MET A 137 8.84 -2.22 -2.58
C MET A 137 8.06 -3.53 -2.51
N ALA A 138 8.12 -4.24 -1.38
CA ALA A 138 7.33 -5.45 -1.16
C ALA A 138 5.83 -5.16 -1.23
N LEU A 139 5.37 -4.03 -0.66
CA LEU A 139 3.98 -3.58 -0.78
C LEU A 139 3.58 -3.38 -2.25
N ASN A 140 4.39 -2.63 -3.02
CA ASN A 140 4.12 -2.38 -4.44
C ASN A 140 4.01 -3.68 -5.24
N LEU A 141 5.00 -4.56 -5.12
CA LEU A 141 5.03 -5.84 -5.83
C LEU A 141 3.85 -6.73 -5.44
N THR A 142 3.52 -6.80 -4.14
CA THR A 142 2.41 -7.61 -3.66
C THR A 142 1.07 -7.06 -4.13
N ALA A 143 0.87 -5.73 -4.14
CA ALA A 143 -0.35 -5.09 -4.63
C ALA A 143 -0.55 -5.33 -6.14
N ILE A 144 0.52 -5.22 -6.93
CA ILE A 144 0.51 -5.58 -8.37
C ILE A 144 0.12 -7.05 -8.54
N ALA A 145 0.81 -7.95 -7.83
CA ALA A 145 0.55 -9.38 -7.92
C ALA A 145 -0.90 -9.73 -7.51
N ALA A 146 -1.42 -9.11 -6.44
CA ALA A 146 -2.80 -9.29 -6.00
C ALA A 146 -3.81 -8.83 -7.08
N THR A 147 -3.57 -7.66 -7.67
CA THR A 147 -4.42 -7.08 -8.73
C THR A 147 -4.45 -7.98 -9.98
N LEU A 148 -3.29 -8.46 -10.41
CA LEU A 148 -3.16 -9.36 -11.57
C LEU A 148 -3.76 -10.75 -11.28
N ALA A 149 -3.53 -11.30 -10.08
CA ALA A 149 -4.09 -12.58 -9.67
C ALA A 149 -5.63 -12.53 -9.65
N MET A 150 -6.20 -11.45 -9.11
CA MET A 150 -7.64 -11.24 -9.11
C MET A 150 -8.19 -11.05 -10.54
N ALA A 151 -7.51 -10.29 -11.41
CA ALA A 151 -7.91 -10.17 -12.82
C ALA A 151 -7.98 -11.55 -13.50
N ARG A 152 -6.90 -12.33 -13.38
CA ARG A 152 -6.78 -13.67 -13.95
C ARG A 152 -7.87 -14.60 -13.45
N ARG A 153 -8.17 -14.55 -12.14
CA ARG A 153 -9.24 -15.35 -11.54
C ARG A 153 -10.62 -14.92 -12.04
N GLY A 154 -10.90 -13.63 -12.16
CA GLY A 154 -12.13 -13.10 -12.73
C GLY A 154 -12.38 -13.58 -14.15
N LEU A 155 -11.35 -13.52 -15.00
CA LEU A 155 -11.41 -14.02 -16.38
C LEU A 155 -11.68 -15.53 -16.43
N ALA A 156 -11.06 -16.32 -15.56
CA ALA A 156 -11.30 -17.76 -15.49
C ALA A 156 -12.74 -18.10 -15.06
N LEU A 157 -13.33 -17.30 -14.17
CA LEU A 157 -14.73 -17.48 -13.75
C LEU A 157 -15.72 -17.15 -14.87
N GLY A 158 -15.43 -16.16 -15.72
CA GLY A 158 -16.29 -15.77 -16.84
C GLY A 158 -16.25 -16.73 -18.04
N ARG A 159 -15.21 -17.57 -18.16
CA ARG A 159 -15.09 -18.59 -19.23
C ARG A 159 -15.78 -19.92 -18.89
N GLY A 160 -16.16 -20.12 -17.63
CA GLY A 160 -16.80 -21.34 -17.15
C GLY A 160 -18.27 -21.17 -16.80
N ALA A 161 -18.85 -20.02 -17.11
CA ALA A 161 -20.29 -19.70 -17.01
C ALA A 161 -20.86 -19.64 -18.43
#